data_AF-A0A2W4QL54-F1
#
_entry.id   AF-A0A2W4QL54-F1
#
_cell.length_a   1.000
_cell.length_b   1.000
_cell.length_c   1.000
_cell.angle_alpha   90.00
_cell.angle_beta   90.00
_cell.angle_gamma   90.00
#
_symmetry.space_group_name_H-M   'P 1'
#
loop_
_entity.id
_entity.type
_entity.pdbx_description
1 polymer ?
#
loop_
_entity_poly.entity_id
_entity_poly.type
_entity_poly.pdbx_seq_one_letter_code
_entity_poly.pdbx_strand_id
1 'polypeptide(L)'
;MLDTVSFGDFIMQEYGLSLVGDIKTDGGFHYLGTTEDKKGRRPFRYCVHLDDPPNIYYNDLKRGFRGTWYPQGYEALDEAERVRRRREFGLRKLRQDAEVQERQAQSAKLARDLWARAVSASGHHPYLVRKEVDAYRVRQLPKWQKRSYQEDGAFETVIVEDVLFPYRLFLPNPSIMLCSA
;
A
#
# COMPACT_ATOMS: atom_id res chain seq x y z
N MET A 1 -0.97 -28.27 5.79
CA MET A 1 -1.14 -27.15 4.84
C MET A 1 -2.39 -26.39 5.26
N LEU A 2 -2.40 -25.06 5.17
CA LEU A 2 -3.55 -24.26 5.61
C LEU A 2 -4.74 -24.52 4.67
N ASP A 3 -5.76 -25.20 5.18
CA ASP A 3 -6.99 -25.51 4.47
C ASP A 3 -8.11 -24.58 4.94
N THR A 4 -8.68 -23.82 4.01
CA THR A 4 -9.77 -22.88 4.29
C THR A 4 -11.07 -23.59 4.62
N VAL A 5 -11.27 -24.83 4.16
CA VAL A 5 -12.46 -25.63 4.46
C VAL A 5 -12.45 -26.02 5.94
N SER A 6 -11.33 -26.58 6.41
CA SER A 6 -11.12 -26.92 7.83
C SER A 6 -11.35 -25.74 8.78
N PHE A 7 -11.01 -24.51 8.38
CA PHE A 7 -11.31 -23.32 9.16
C PHE A 7 -12.82 -23.01 9.21
N GLY A 8 -13.51 -23.11 8.09
CA GLY A 8 -14.97 -22.95 8.05
C GLY A 8 -15.68 -23.97 8.93
N ASP A 9 -15.24 -25.22 8.89
CA ASP A 9 -15.77 -26.31 9.72
C ASP A 9 -15.53 -26.04 11.21
N PHE A 10 -14.34 -25.55 11.58
CA PHE A 10 -14.06 -25.14 12.96
C PHE A 10 -15.02 -24.05 13.45
N ILE A 11 -15.25 -23.00 12.66
CA ILE A 11 -16.17 -21.91 13.05
C ILE A 11 -17.61 -22.42 13.20
N MET A 12 -18.02 -23.37 12.35
CA MET A 12 -19.32 -24.02 12.47
C MET A 12 -19.42 -24.88 13.74
N GLN A 13 -18.39 -25.64 14.08
CA GLN A 13 -18.39 -26.51 15.26
C GLN A 13 -18.32 -25.70 16.57
N GLU A 14 -17.47 -24.69 16.64
CA GLU A 14 -17.21 -23.93 17.86
C GLU A 14 -18.32 -22.91 18.14
N TYR A 15 -18.81 -22.23 17.11
CA TYR A 15 -19.74 -21.10 17.25
C TYR A 15 -21.09 -21.32 16.59
N GLY A 16 -21.30 -22.42 15.87
CA GLY A 16 -22.55 -22.68 15.14
C GLY A 16 -22.76 -21.77 13.93
N LEU A 17 -21.71 -21.15 13.40
CA LEU A 17 -21.80 -20.14 12.33
C LEU A 17 -21.28 -20.69 11.00
N SER A 18 -22.11 -20.59 9.96
CA SER A 18 -21.66 -20.86 8.59
C SER A 18 -21.22 -19.56 7.92
N LEU A 19 -19.95 -19.50 7.51
CA LEU A 19 -19.39 -18.36 6.78
C LEU A 19 -19.89 -18.36 5.32
N VAL A 20 -20.19 -17.18 4.79
CA VAL A 20 -20.66 -16.99 3.41
C VAL A 20 -19.63 -16.21 2.60
N GLY A 21 -19.04 -16.89 1.63
CA GLY A 21 -18.06 -16.34 0.68
C GLY A 21 -16.70 -17.06 0.75
N ASP A 22 -15.85 -16.79 -0.25
CA ASP A 22 -14.55 -17.44 -0.36
C ASP A 22 -13.52 -16.82 0.58
N ILE A 23 -12.74 -17.68 1.24
CA ILE A 23 -11.67 -17.27 2.14
C ILE A 23 -10.41 -16.97 1.31
N LYS A 24 -10.05 -15.69 1.25
CA LYS A 24 -8.80 -15.20 0.66
C LYS A 24 -7.60 -15.37 1.60
N THR A 25 -6.45 -15.72 1.03
CA THR A 25 -5.20 -16.04 1.73
C THR A 25 -4.04 -15.05 1.45
N ASP A 26 -4.36 -13.81 1.05
CA ASP A 26 -3.39 -12.78 0.62
C ASP A 26 -2.65 -12.04 1.77
N GLY A 27 -2.84 -12.46 3.02
CA GLY A 27 -2.27 -11.79 4.20
C GLY A 27 -3.00 -10.54 4.66
N GLY A 28 -4.06 -10.12 3.97
CA GLY A 28 -4.88 -8.96 4.32
C GLY A 28 -6.04 -9.27 5.27
N PHE A 29 -6.63 -8.21 5.83
CA PHE A 29 -7.89 -8.33 6.55
C PHE A 29 -9.06 -8.37 5.57
N HIS A 30 -9.87 -9.41 5.67
CA HIS A 30 -11.08 -9.60 4.88
C HIS A 30 -12.31 -9.69 5.76
N TYR A 31 -13.47 -9.47 5.14
CA TYR A 31 -14.77 -9.49 5.81
C TYR A 31 -15.72 -10.45 5.11
N LEU A 32 -16.36 -11.32 5.90
CA LEU A 32 -17.38 -12.28 5.49
C LEU A 32 -18.68 -12.03 6.25
N GLY A 33 -19.78 -12.45 5.64
CA GLY A 33 -21.07 -12.58 6.32
C GLY A 33 -21.23 -13.98 6.88
N THR A 34 -22.21 -14.15 7.77
CA THR A 34 -22.73 -15.47 8.16
C THR A 34 -24.07 -15.73 7.48
N THR A 35 -24.53 -16.98 7.45
CA THR A 35 -25.86 -17.35 6.93
C THR A 35 -27.01 -16.63 7.65
N GLU A 36 -26.80 -16.23 8.90
CA GLU A 36 -27.77 -15.46 9.70
C GLU A 36 -27.78 -13.96 9.38
N ASP A 37 -26.79 -13.45 8.64
CA ASP A 37 -26.69 -12.03 8.37
C ASP A 37 -27.50 -11.60 7.15
N LYS A 38 -28.10 -10.40 7.25
CA LYS A 38 -28.77 -9.78 6.10
C LYS A 38 -27.78 -9.57 4.96
N LYS A 39 -28.27 -9.72 3.72
CA LYS A 39 -27.49 -9.49 2.49
C LYS A 39 -26.70 -8.17 2.59
N GLY A 40 -25.39 -8.26 2.40
CA GLY A 40 -24.47 -7.11 2.44
C GLY A 40 -23.85 -6.80 3.79
N ARG A 41 -24.34 -7.37 4.91
CA ARG A 41 -23.66 -7.25 6.21
C ARG A 41 -22.58 -8.32 6.33
N ARG A 42 -21.36 -7.88 6.68
CA ARG A 42 -20.17 -8.74 6.81
C ARG A 42 -19.43 -8.44 8.12
N PRO A 43 -20.00 -8.82 9.28
CA PRO A 43 -19.40 -8.53 10.59
C PRO A 43 -18.19 -9.42 10.90
N PHE A 44 -18.02 -10.53 10.19
CA PHE A 44 -16.95 -11.48 10.46
C PHE A 44 -15.66 -11.04 9.78
N ARG A 45 -14.67 -10.62 10.56
CA ARG A 45 -13.35 -10.19 10.07
C ARG A 45 -12.33 -11.30 10.30
N TYR A 46 -11.46 -11.55 9.33
CA TYR A 46 -10.37 -12.52 9.49
C TYR A 46 -9.11 -12.08 8.72
N CYS A 47 -7.97 -12.69 9.05
CA CYS A 47 -6.68 -12.52 8.38
C CYS A 47 -5.93 -13.84 8.39
N VAL A 48 -5.40 -14.24 7.23
CA VAL A 48 -4.62 -15.47 7.08
C VAL A 48 -3.14 -15.13 7.16
N HIS A 49 -2.44 -15.72 8.12
CA HIS A 49 -0.99 -15.65 8.23
C HIS A 49 -0.39 -16.95 7.66
N LEU A 50 0.39 -16.83 6.59
CA LEU A 50 1.07 -17.96 5.95
C LEU A 50 2.48 -18.21 6.51
N ASP A 51 2.91 -17.38 7.47
CA ASP A 51 4.16 -17.56 8.22
C ASP A 51 4.09 -18.82 9.07
N ASP A 52 5.16 -19.63 9.13
CA ASP A 52 5.19 -20.86 9.92
C ASP A 52 5.21 -20.57 11.43
N PRO A 53 4.27 -21.05 12.27
CA PRO A 53 3.13 -21.90 11.95
C PRO A 53 1.98 -21.10 11.31
N PRO A 54 1.46 -21.54 10.14
CA PRO A 54 0.38 -20.85 9.47
C PRO A 54 -0.85 -20.81 10.37
N ASN A 55 -1.54 -19.69 10.39
CA ASN A 55 -2.68 -19.50 11.27
C ASN A 55 -3.69 -18.50 10.69
N ILE A 56 -4.91 -18.52 11.22
CA ILE A 56 -5.97 -17.59 10.84
C ILE A 56 -6.44 -16.86 12.08
N TYR A 57 -6.24 -15.54 12.11
CA TYR A 57 -6.89 -14.69 13.11
C TYR A 57 -8.32 -14.38 12.66
N TYR A 58 -9.29 -14.47 13.58
CA TYR A 58 -10.68 -14.14 13.31
C TYR A 58 -11.30 -13.30 14.43
N ASN A 59 -12.33 -12.53 14.06
CA ASN A 59 -13.08 -11.65 14.94
C ASN A 59 -14.49 -11.41 14.38
N ASP A 60 -15.52 -11.90 15.07
CA ASP A 60 -16.91 -11.54 14.78
C ASP A 60 -17.28 -10.25 15.53
N LEU A 61 -17.38 -9.14 14.79
CA LEU A 61 -17.69 -7.82 15.34
C LEU A 61 -19.12 -7.73 15.90
N LYS A 62 -20.04 -8.62 15.51
CA LYS A 62 -21.43 -8.60 15.96
C LYS A 62 -21.59 -9.28 17.32
N ARG A 63 -20.94 -10.43 17.49
CA ARG A 63 -21.09 -11.29 18.67
C ARG A 63 -19.92 -11.17 19.66
N GLY A 64 -18.81 -10.56 19.23
CA GLY A 64 -17.65 -10.27 20.07
C GLY A 64 -16.64 -11.41 20.20
N PHE A 65 -16.83 -12.52 19.49
CA PHE A 65 -15.89 -13.65 19.51
C PHE A 65 -14.64 -13.30 18.71
N ARG A 66 -13.48 -13.70 19.22
CA ARG A 66 -12.20 -13.54 18.53
C ARG A 66 -11.24 -14.65 18.94
N GLY A 67 -10.35 -15.01 18.04
CA GLY A 67 -9.35 -16.02 18.32
C GLY A 67 -8.35 -16.19 17.18
N THR A 68 -7.45 -17.13 17.38
CA THR A 68 -6.52 -17.59 16.35
C THR A 68 -6.73 -19.08 16.16
N TRP A 69 -7.00 -19.50 14.93
CA TRP A 69 -7.12 -20.89 14.55
C TRP A 69 -5.81 -21.37 13.91
N TYR A 70 -5.41 -22.60 14.23
CA TYR A 70 -4.24 -23.26 13.67
C TYR A 70 -4.70 -24.49 12.88
N PRO A 71 -4.12 -24.75 11.69
CA PRO A 71 -4.36 -25.98 10.96
C PRO A 71 -3.90 -27.19 11.77
N GLN A 72 -4.48 -28.36 11.49
CA GLN A 72 -4.11 -29.61 12.15
C GLN A 72 -2.59 -29.88 12.07
N GLY A 73 -2.00 -30.25 13.20
CA GLY A 73 -0.55 -30.49 13.33
C GLY A 73 0.28 -29.24 13.59
N TYR A 74 -0.35 -28.06 13.68
CA TYR A 74 0.28 -26.83 14.12
C TYR A 74 -0.31 -26.38 15.44
N GLU A 75 0.55 -25.86 16.31
CA GLU A 75 0.16 -25.29 17.60
C GLU A 75 0.57 -23.82 17.68
N ALA A 76 0.02 -23.15 18.69
CA ALA A 76 0.48 -21.81 19.02
C ALA A 76 1.98 -21.83 19.30
N LEU A 77 2.67 -20.79 18.85
CA LEU A 77 4.08 -20.59 19.16
C LEU A 77 4.29 -20.56 20.68
N ASP A 78 5.32 -21.26 21.15
CA ASP A 78 5.80 -21.12 22.53
C ASP A 78 6.18 -19.66 22.82
N GLU A 79 6.01 -19.23 24.07
CA GLU A 79 6.19 -17.84 24.49
C GLU A 79 7.62 -17.35 24.21
N ALA A 80 8.64 -18.21 24.38
CA ALA A 80 10.02 -17.89 24.06
C ALA A 80 10.21 -17.57 22.56
N GLU A 81 9.60 -18.37 21.68
CA GLU A 81 9.67 -18.17 20.23
C GLU A 81 8.84 -16.94 19.80
N ARG A 82 7.71 -16.66 20.45
CA ARG A 82 6.94 -15.42 20.24
C ARG A 82 7.77 -14.17 20.55
N VAL A 83 8.48 -14.18 21.68
CA VAL A 83 9.34 -13.05 22.09
C VAL A 83 10.49 -12.87 21.10
N ARG A 84 11.15 -13.95 20.71
CA ARG A 84 12.23 -13.92 19.71
C ARG A 84 11.76 -13.30 18.39
N ARG A 85 10.65 -13.78 17.85
CA ARG A 85 10.08 -13.28 16.59
C ARG A 85 9.62 -11.84 16.67
N ARG A 86 9.03 -11.43 17.81
CA ARG A 86 8.67 -10.02 18.04
C ARG A 86 9.90 -9.12 17.98
N ARG A 87 11.02 -9.56 18.57
CA ARG A 87 12.30 -8.85 18.50
C ARG A 87 12.83 -8.78 17.07
N GLU A 88 12.85 -9.90 16.35
CA GLU A 88 13.29 -9.94 14.95
C GLU A 88 12.43 -9.05 14.04
N PHE A 89 11.11 -9.08 14.19
CA PHE A 89 10.19 -8.19 13.47
C PHE A 89 10.43 -6.72 13.81
N GLY A 90 10.62 -6.39 15.10
CA GLY A 90 10.97 -5.04 15.53
C GLY A 90 12.26 -4.54 14.89
N LEU A 91 13.30 -5.38 14.83
CA LEU A 91 14.57 -5.04 14.18
C LEU A 91 14.41 -4.84 12.66
N ARG A 92 13.65 -5.71 11.99
CA ARG A 92 13.35 -5.55 10.55
C ARG A 92 12.57 -4.27 10.27
N LYS A 93 11.57 -3.97 11.10
CA LYS A 93 10.76 -2.75 10.98
C LYS A 93 11.63 -1.51 11.16
N LEU A 94 12.50 -1.48 12.17
CA LEU A 94 13.42 -0.36 12.38
C LEU A 94 14.33 -0.12 11.16
N ARG A 95 14.83 -1.19 10.54
CA ARG A 95 15.64 -1.09 9.31
C ARG A 95 14.83 -0.53 8.14
N GLN A 96 13.64 -1.06 7.92
CA GLN A 96 12.75 -0.59 6.85
C GLN A 96 12.34 0.87 7.05
N ASP A 97 12.00 1.26 8.28
CA ASP A 97 11.62 2.63 8.61
C ASP A 97 12.82 3.57 8.36
N ALA A 98 14.04 3.18 8.70
CA ALA A 98 15.25 3.96 8.41
C ALA A 98 15.48 4.15 6.89
N GLU A 99 15.37 3.08 6.10
CA GLU A 99 15.48 3.14 4.63
C GLU A 99 14.39 4.04 4.01
N VAL A 100 13.16 3.95 4.52
CA VAL A 100 12.05 4.79 4.08
C VAL A 100 12.30 6.25 4.42
N GLN A 101 12.77 6.55 5.63
CA GLN A 101 13.11 7.91 6.06
C GLN A 101 14.24 8.50 5.22
N GLU A 102 15.29 7.72 4.94
CA GLU A 102 16.39 8.16 4.08
C GLU A 102 15.89 8.48 2.66
N ARG A 103 15.09 7.58 2.06
CA ARG A 103 14.49 7.82 0.74
C ARG A 103 13.62 9.07 0.73
N GLN A 104 12.79 9.26 1.75
CA GLN A 104 11.95 10.46 1.89
C GLN A 104 12.79 11.73 2.04
N ALA A 105 13.87 11.69 2.83
CA ALA A 105 14.78 12.82 3.01
C ALA A 105 15.48 13.20 1.70
N GLN A 106 15.94 12.20 0.94
CA GLN A 106 16.53 12.41 -0.39
C GLN A 106 15.51 13.01 -1.36
N SER A 107 14.28 12.46 -1.44
CA SER A 107 13.22 13.02 -2.27
C SER A 107 12.85 14.45 -1.86
N ALA A 108 12.79 14.74 -0.56
CA ALA A 108 12.49 16.08 -0.04
C ALA A 108 13.60 17.09 -0.36
N LYS A 109 14.87 16.67 -0.32
CA LYS A 109 15.99 17.50 -0.76
C LYS A 109 15.89 17.82 -2.25
N LEU A 110 15.68 16.80 -3.09
CA LEU A 110 15.52 16.97 -4.53
C LEU A 110 14.34 17.90 -4.86
N ALA A 111 13.19 17.73 -4.19
CA ALA A 111 12.03 18.59 -4.37
C ALA A 111 12.33 20.05 -4.02
N ARG A 112 13.07 20.30 -2.92
CA ARG A 112 13.49 21.66 -2.53
C ARG A 112 14.44 22.28 -3.57
N ASP A 113 15.42 21.52 -4.04
CA ASP A 113 16.40 21.99 -5.03
C ASP A 113 15.73 22.26 -6.39
N LEU A 114 14.74 21.45 -6.78
CA LEU A 114 13.92 21.70 -7.97
C LEU A 114 13.05 22.95 -7.80
N TRP A 115 12.39 23.09 -6.65
CA TRP A 115 11.55 24.25 -6.37
C TRP A 115 12.33 25.57 -6.40
N ALA A 116 13.55 25.57 -5.86
CA ALA A 116 14.44 26.72 -5.87
C ALA A 116 14.89 27.12 -7.28
N ARG A 117 15.07 26.14 -8.18
CA ARG A 117 15.43 26.38 -9.59
C ARG A 117 14.23 26.74 -10.48
N ALA A 118 13.02 26.40 -10.07
CA ALA A 118 11.82 26.65 -10.84
C ALA A 118 11.45 28.14 -10.80
N VAL A 119 11.13 28.70 -11.97
CA VAL A 119 10.69 30.10 -12.14
C VAL A 119 9.17 30.16 -12.22
N SER A 120 8.57 31.34 -12.08
CA SER A 120 7.12 31.50 -12.29
C SER A 120 6.75 31.04 -13.70
N ALA A 121 5.66 30.26 -13.82
CA ALA A 121 5.19 29.82 -15.13
C ALA A 121 4.67 31.01 -15.95
N SER A 122 4.98 31.04 -17.25
CA SER A 122 4.40 32.03 -18.18
C SER A 122 2.91 31.76 -18.36
N GLY A 123 2.09 32.81 -18.36
CA GLY A 123 0.66 32.72 -18.69
C GLY A 123 0.38 32.23 -20.11
N HIS A 124 1.37 32.31 -21.00
CA HIS A 124 1.30 31.81 -22.38
C HIS A 124 1.82 30.38 -22.54
N HIS A 125 2.07 29.65 -21.44
CA HIS A 125 2.54 28.28 -21.52
C HIS A 125 1.54 27.41 -22.33
N PRO A 126 1.97 26.64 -23.35
CA PRO A 126 1.06 25.92 -24.25
C PRO A 126 0.04 25.03 -23.55
N TYR A 127 0.45 24.34 -22.47
CA TYR A 127 -0.47 23.57 -21.64
C TYR A 127 -1.55 24.42 -20.94
N LEU A 128 -1.18 25.58 -20.39
CA LEU A 128 -2.10 26.47 -19.68
C LEU A 128 -3.11 27.09 -20.65
N VAL A 129 -2.65 27.49 -21.84
CA VAL A 129 -3.50 27.95 -22.93
C VAL A 129 -4.46 26.85 -23.37
N ARG A 130 -3.96 25.64 -23.62
CA ARG A 130 -4.81 24.49 -24.03
C ARG A 130 -5.83 24.09 -22.97
N LYS A 131 -5.52 24.29 -21.69
CA LYS A 131 -6.42 23.97 -20.57
C LYS A 131 -7.26 25.16 -20.13
N GLU A 132 -7.04 26.34 -20.70
CA GLU A 132 -7.71 27.58 -20.33
C GLU A 132 -7.60 27.88 -18.82
N VAL A 133 -6.43 27.61 -18.24
CA VAL A 133 -6.14 27.85 -16.82
C VAL A 133 -5.02 28.88 -16.69
N ASP A 134 -5.22 29.89 -15.86
CA ASP A 134 -4.20 30.89 -15.53
C ASP A 134 -3.01 30.29 -14.76
N ALA A 135 -1.85 30.95 -14.83
CA ALA A 135 -0.61 30.56 -14.15
C ALA A 135 -0.61 30.81 -12.63
N TYR A 136 -1.71 30.52 -11.92
CA TYR A 136 -1.80 30.74 -10.48
C TYR A 136 -0.93 29.76 -9.69
N ARG A 137 0.16 30.28 -9.09
CA ARG A 137 1.10 29.52 -8.23
C ARG A 137 1.71 28.29 -8.90
N VAL A 138 1.72 28.26 -10.24
CA VAL A 138 2.42 27.25 -11.03
C VAL A 138 3.83 27.76 -11.30
N ARG A 139 4.83 26.90 -11.11
CA ARG A 139 6.22 27.19 -11.50
C ARG A 139 6.60 26.35 -12.71
N GLN A 140 7.56 26.81 -13.50
CA GLN A 140 8.12 26.06 -14.61
C GLN A 140 9.61 25.79 -14.38
N LEU A 141 10.07 24.60 -14.75
CA LEU A 141 11.47 24.26 -14.84
C LEU A 141 11.92 24.43 -16.29
N PRO A 142 13.03 25.15 -16.55
CA PRO A 142 13.47 25.41 -17.92
C PRO A 142 13.86 24.12 -18.65
N LYS A 143 14.46 23.15 -17.94
CA LYS A 143 14.83 21.83 -18.47
C LYS A 143 14.60 20.75 -17.43
N TRP A 144 14.04 19.63 -17.87
CA TRP A 144 13.85 18.42 -17.08
C TRP A 144 14.31 17.21 -17.90
N GLN A 145 14.99 16.27 -17.26
CA GLN A 145 15.42 15.03 -17.91
C GLN A 145 14.49 13.90 -17.48
N LYS A 146 13.86 13.24 -18.45
CA LYS A 146 13.02 12.06 -18.24
C LYS A 146 13.63 10.88 -18.96
N ARG A 147 13.58 9.69 -18.35
CA ARG A 147 13.83 8.43 -19.05
C ARG A 147 12.61 8.06 -19.90
N SER A 148 12.84 7.81 -21.18
CA SER A 148 11.86 7.23 -22.11
C SER A 148 12.29 5.81 -22.40
N TYR A 149 11.39 4.84 -22.19
CA TYR A 149 11.67 3.42 -22.41
C TYR A 149 11.20 3.01 -23.79
N GLN A 150 12.04 2.26 -24.52
CA GLN A 150 11.71 1.66 -25.80
C GLN A 150 11.14 0.24 -25.62
N GLU A 151 10.57 -0.32 -26.69
CA GLU A 151 9.92 -1.65 -26.65
C GLU A 151 10.89 -2.79 -26.30
N ASP A 152 12.19 -2.60 -26.56
CA ASP A 152 13.27 -3.54 -26.24
C ASP A 152 13.77 -3.44 -24.79
N GLY A 153 13.21 -2.51 -23.99
CA GLY A 153 13.60 -2.26 -22.61
C GLY A 153 14.82 -1.33 -22.45
N ALA A 154 15.44 -0.87 -23.53
CA ALA A 154 16.41 0.21 -23.48
C ALA A 154 15.73 1.53 -23.06
N PHE A 155 16.47 2.44 -22.42
CA PHE A 155 15.97 3.77 -22.14
C PHE A 155 16.89 4.84 -22.73
N GLU A 156 16.28 5.89 -23.24
CA GLU A 156 16.96 7.12 -23.61
C GLU A 156 16.61 8.23 -22.62
N THR A 157 17.50 9.21 -22.49
CA THR A 157 17.23 10.41 -21.69
C THR A 157 16.71 11.50 -22.61
N VAL A 158 15.43 11.84 -22.46
CA VAL A 158 14.79 12.92 -23.19
C VAL A 158 14.80 14.17 -22.32
N ILE A 159 15.28 15.28 -22.89
CA ILE A 159 15.18 16.60 -22.26
C ILE A 159 13.82 17.19 -22.64
N VAL A 160 13.02 17.54 -21.64
CA VAL A 160 11.76 18.25 -21.79
C VAL A 160 11.98 19.67 -21.31
N GLU A 161 11.66 20.64 -22.16
CA GLU A 161 11.74 22.06 -21.82
C GLU A 161 10.41 22.55 -21.24
N ASP A 162 10.46 23.65 -20.48
CA ASP A 162 9.29 24.34 -19.91
C ASP A 162 8.34 23.45 -19.09
N VAL A 163 8.86 22.55 -18.25
CA VAL A 163 8.00 21.64 -17.48
C VAL A 163 7.27 22.36 -16.35
N LEU A 164 5.94 22.31 -16.37
CA LEU A 164 5.10 22.82 -15.28
C LEU A 164 5.21 21.95 -14.02
N PHE A 165 5.50 22.60 -12.90
CA PHE A 165 5.63 22.00 -11.57
C PHE A 165 4.53 22.55 -10.66
N PRO A 166 3.49 21.75 -10.34
CA PRO A 166 2.42 22.19 -9.46
C PRO A 166 2.91 22.25 -8.00
N TYR A 167 2.41 23.23 -7.24
CA TYR A 167 2.76 23.53 -5.84
C TYR A 167 2.61 22.36 -4.85
N ARG A 168 2.02 21.23 -5.25
CA ARG A 168 1.56 20.18 -4.32
C ARG A 168 1.96 18.76 -4.71
N LEU A 169 3.25 18.51 -4.88
CA LEU A 169 3.78 17.13 -4.99
C LEU A 169 5.02 16.95 -4.10
N PHE A 170 4.81 16.96 -2.79
CA PHE A 170 5.67 16.22 -1.85
C PHE A 170 5.23 14.74 -1.88
N LEU A 171 5.47 14.05 -3.00
CA LEU A 171 5.27 12.60 -3.08
C LEU A 171 6.63 11.89 -3.07
N PRO A 172 6.76 10.77 -2.33
CA PRO A 172 7.99 9.96 -2.23
C PRO A 172 8.35 9.23 -3.54
N ASN A 173 7.54 9.42 -4.58
CA ASN A 173 7.85 9.09 -5.95
C ASN A 173 7.32 10.25 -6.79
N PRO A 174 8.18 11.14 -7.33
CA PRO A 174 7.73 12.27 -8.09
C PRO A 174 7.32 11.76 -9.48
N SER A 175 6.13 11.17 -9.56
CA SER A 175 5.33 11.23 -10.77
C SER A 175 4.95 12.70 -10.95
N ILE A 176 5.93 13.51 -11.37
CA ILE A 176 5.69 14.86 -11.86
C ILE A 176 4.62 14.69 -12.93
N MET A 177 3.52 15.44 -12.83
CA MET A 177 2.62 15.59 -13.96
C MET A 177 3.42 16.28 -15.08
N LEU A 178 4.10 15.46 -15.88
CA LEU A 178 4.84 15.88 -17.05
C LEU A 178 3.81 16.16 -18.13
N CYS A 179 3.30 17.39 -18.10
CA CYS A 179 2.60 17.96 -19.22
C CYS A 179 3.63 18.79 -19.99
N SER A 180 4.25 18.17 -20.99
CA SER A 180 5.04 18.92 -21.97
C SER A 180 4.13 19.83 -22.79
N ALA A 181 4.71 20.90 -23.32
CA ALA A 181 4.12 21.67 -24.40
C ALA A 181 3.82 20.80 -25.62
#